data_AF-A0A485NB66-F1
#
_entry.id   AF-A0A485NB66-F1
#
_cell.length_a   1.000
_cell.length_b   1.000
_cell.length_c   1.000
_cell.angle_alpha   90.00
_cell.angle_beta   90.00
_cell.angle_gamma   90.00
#
_symmetry.space_group_name_H-M   'P 1'
#
loop_
_entity.id
_entity.type
_entity.pdbx_description
1 polymer ?
#
loop_
_entity_poly.entity_id
_entity_poly.type
_entity_poly.pdbx_seq_one_letter_code
_entity_poly.pdbx_strand_id
1 'polypeptide(L)'
;MGLEVNENDIQELVEEHDQDLTTDKLMDPHHEQLQEVMQEILSAEEEEEKKRMEEPLTSNEIREMCKMWETVQNFVAKHHPNKAVSE
;
A
#
# COMPACT_ATOMS: atom_id res chain seq x y z
N MET A 1 -9.66 -1.48 65.09
CA MET A 1 -8.43 -1.98 64.44
C MET A 1 -8.03 -0.95 63.42
N GLY A 2 -6.94 -0.23 63.63
CA GLY A 2 -6.40 0.74 62.68
C GLY A 2 -5.26 0.09 61.91
N LEU A 3 -5.21 0.30 60.59
CA LEU A 3 -4.02 -0.04 59.81
C LEU A 3 -2.93 0.98 60.17
N GLU A 4 -1.79 0.48 60.63
CA GLU A 4 -0.59 1.30 60.82
C GLU A 4 0.12 1.36 59.47
N VAL A 5 0.16 2.55 58.86
CA VAL A 5 0.84 2.81 57.60
C VAL A 5 2.24 3.31 57.95
N ASN A 6 3.26 2.63 57.42
CA ASN A 6 4.65 2.98 57.60
C ASN A 6 5.21 3.65 56.33
N GLU A 7 6.42 4.19 56.42
CA GLU A 7 7.06 4.93 55.31
C GLU A 7 7.36 4.06 54.10
N ASN A 8 7.59 2.76 54.31
CA ASN A 8 7.77 1.78 53.24
C ASN A 8 6.47 1.56 52.45
N ASP A 9 5.32 1.57 53.13
CA ASP A 9 4.00 1.46 52.49
C ASP A 9 3.70 2.70 51.62
N ILE A 10 4.20 3.87 52.02
CA ILE A 10 4.08 5.11 51.23
C ILE A 10 5.02 5.07 50.02
N GLN A 11 6.25 4.60 50.21
CA GLN A 11 7.25 4.48 49.15
C GLN A 11 6.77 3.53 48.03
N GLU A 12 6.20 2.37 48.39
CA GLU A 12 5.64 1.41 47.43
C GLU A 12 4.51 2.04 46.61
N LEU A 13 3.60 2.77 47.27
CA LEU A 13 2.49 3.44 46.60
C LEU A 13 2.95 4.54 45.62
N VAL A 14 4.01 5.28 45.98
CA VAL A 14 4.59 6.32 45.12
C VAL A 14 5.28 5.71 43.90
N GLU A 15 6.03 4.63 44.07
CA GLU A 15 6.72 3.94 42.98
C GLU A 15 5.74 3.28 41.99
N GLU A 16 4.66 2.67 42.47
CA GLU A 16 3.59 2.10 41.63
C GLU A 16 2.90 3.21 40.81
N HIS A 17 2.57 4.33 41.45
CA HIS A 17 1.91 5.45 40.79
C HIS A 17 2.82 6.19 39.80
N ASP A 18 4.12 6.30 40.08
CA ASP A 18 5.10 6.87 39.15
C ASP A 18 5.27 6.00 37.88
N GLN A 19 5.20 4.67 38.00
CA GLN A 19 5.17 3.77 36.83
C GLN A 19 3.88 3.91 36.00
N ASP A 20 2.74 4.17 36.64
CA ASP A 20 1.47 4.37 35.95
C ASP A 20 1.32 5.78 35.35
N LEU A 21 2.08 6.77 35.85
CA LEU A 21 2.18 8.11 35.25
C LEU A 21 3.00 8.13 33.95
N THR A 22 3.73 7.05 33.64
CA THR A 22 4.46 6.93 32.37
C THR A 22 3.49 6.80 31.21
N THR A 23 3.65 7.64 30.18
CA THR A 23 2.73 7.69 29.02
C THR A 23 2.91 6.50 28.06
N ASP A 24 3.87 5.61 28.33
CA ASP A 24 4.23 4.45 27.49
C ASP A 24 3.03 3.56 27.17
N LYS A 25 2.20 3.25 28.18
CA LYS A 25 0.97 2.43 28.00
C LYS A 25 -0.07 3.10 27.09
N LEU A 26 -0.01 4.42 26.90
CA LEU A 26 -0.87 5.18 25.99
C LEU A 26 -0.21 5.38 24.61
N MET A 27 1.13 5.46 24.58
CA MET A 27 1.89 5.58 23.33
C MET A 27 1.83 4.30 22.50
N ASP A 28 1.80 3.12 23.12
CA ASP A 28 1.75 1.83 22.41
C ASP A 28 0.45 1.65 21.59
N PRO A 29 -0.77 1.79 22.17
CA PRO A 29 -2.01 1.70 21.40
C PRO A 29 -2.14 2.77 20.32
N HIS A 30 -1.62 3.98 20.59
CA HIS A 30 -1.64 5.07 19.62
C HIS A 30 -0.67 4.80 18.46
N HIS A 31 0.48 4.19 18.74
CA HIS A 31 1.44 3.79 17.72
C HIS A 31 0.86 2.67 16.84
N GLU A 32 0.22 1.67 17.43
CA GLU A 32 -0.46 0.58 16.71
C GLU A 32 -1.57 1.12 15.80
N GLN A 33 -2.42 2.03 16.30
CA GLN A 33 -3.46 2.67 15.50
C GLN A 33 -2.89 3.47 14.32
N LEU A 34 -1.84 4.26 14.55
CA LEU A 34 -1.19 5.01 13.47
C LEU A 34 -0.57 4.10 12.43
N GLN A 35 0.01 2.97 12.85
CA GLN A 35 0.58 1.98 11.95
C GLN A 35 -0.50 1.29 11.10
N GLU A 36 -1.62 0.90 11.72
CA GLU A 36 -2.76 0.29 11.03
C GLU A 36 -3.35 1.24 9.99
N VAL A 37 -3.63 2.49 10.37
CA VAL A 37 -4.14 3.53 9.45
C VAL A 37 -3.17 3.75 8.30
N MET A 38 -1.86 3.78 8.56
CA MET A 38 -0.87 3.96 7.50
C MET A 38 -0.85 2.77 6.54
N GLN A 39 -0.96 1.53 7.04
CA GLN A 39 -1.04 0.32 6.21
C GLN A 39 -2.32 0.28 5.36
N GLU A 40 -3.46 0.70 5.91
CA GLU A 40 -4.71 0.79 5.16
C GLU A 40 -4.62 1.80 4.02
N ILE A 41 -4.04 2.99 4.27
CA ILE A 41 -3.87 4.02 3.24
C ILE A 41 -2.96 3.50 2.12
N LEU A 42 -1.83 2.87 2.46
CA LEU A 42 -0.90 2.31 1.48
C LEU A 42 -1.55 1.18 0.66
N SER A 43 -2.33 0.31 1.31
CA SER A 43 -3.04 -0.79 0.64
C SER A 43 -4.11 -0.26 -0.32
N ALA A 44 -4.85 0.78 0.09
CA ALA A 44 -5.85 1.41 -0.75
C ALA A 44 -5.22 2.13 -1.96
N GLU A 45 -4.06 2.77 -1.78
CA GLU A 45 -3.31 3.40 -2.87
C GLU A 45 -2.78 2.36 -3.87
N GLU A 46 -2.24 1.24 -3.39
CA GLU A 46 -1.77 0.13 -4.24
C GLU A 46 -2.92 -0.51 -5.03
N GLU A 47 -4.10 -0.68 -4.42
CA GLU A 47 -5.29 -1.21 -5.11
C GLU A 47 -5.81 -0.26 -6.19
N GLU A 48 -5.81 1.06 -5.93
CA GLU A 48 -6.18 2.09 -6.92
C GLU A 48 -5.17 2.15 -8.08
N GLU A 49 -3.87 2.06 -7.79
CA GLU A 49 -2.84 2.01 -8.84
C GLU A 49 -2.99 0.76 -9.71
N LYS A 50 -3.24 -0.39 -9.09
CA LYS A 50 -3.50 -1.64 -9.81
C LYS A 50 -4.74 -1.54 -10.70
N LYS A 51 -5.83 -0.94 -10.23
CA LYS A 51 -7.04 -0.68 -11.05
C LYS A 51 -6.74 0.22 -12.25
N ARG A 52 -5.90 1.24 -12.09
CA ARG A 52 -5.46 2.11 -13.19
C ARG A 52 -4.59 1.37 -14.21
N MET A 53 -3.71 0.49 -13.75
CA MET A 53 -2.85 -0.31 -14.63
C MET A 53 -3.62 -1.41 -15.35
N GLU A 54 -4.67 -1.92 -14.72
CA GLU A 54 -5.55 -2.96 -15.25
C GLU A 54 -6.72 -2.42 -16.08
N GLU A 55 -6.81 -1.10 -16.35
CA GLU A 55 -7.85 -0.57 -17.23
C GLU A 55 -7.82 -1.32 -18.57
N PRO A 56 -8.84 -2.16 -18.85
CA PRO A 56 -8.78 -3.03 -20.00
C PRO A 56 -8.93 -2.18 -21.24
N LEU A 57 -8.01 -2.35 -22.19
CA LEU A 57 -8.13 -1.73 -23.51
C LEU A 57 -9.51 -2.01 -24.08
N THR A 58 -10.19 -0.95 -24.52
CA THR A 58 -11.51 -1.09 -25.14
C THR A 58 -11.36 -1.82 -26.49
N SER A 59 -12.40 -2.55 -26.89
CA SER A 59 -12.45 -3.19 -28.21
C SER A 59 -12.20 -2.19 -29.36
N ASN A 60 -12.55 -0.92 -29.17
CA ASN A 60 -12.29 0.14 -30.12
C ASN A 60 -10.80 0.46 -30.24
N GLU A 61 -10.10 0.65 -29.11
CA GLU A 61 -8.66 0.92 -29.10
C GLU A 61 -7.87 -0.23 -29.71
N ILE A 62 -8.21 -1.47 -29.34
CA ILE A 62 -7.59 -2.67 -29.92
C ILE A 62 -7.77 -2.69 -31.44
N ARG A 63 -8.98 -2.37 -31.93
CA ARG A 63 -9.25 -2.32 -33.37
C ARG A 63 -8.45 -1.24 -34.07
N GLU A 64 -8.27 -0.07 -33.47
CA GLU A 64 -7.44 1.00 -34.05
C GLU A 64 -5.96 0.61 -34.10
N MET A 65 -5.44 -0.03 -33.05
CA MET A 65 -4.08 -0.58 -33.05
C MET A 65 -3.89 -1.61 -34.17
N CYS A 66 -4.85 -2.51 -34.39
CA CYS A 66 -4.81 -3.47 -35.49
C CYS A 66 -4.78 -2.78 -36.87
N LYS A 67 -5.56 -1.72 -37.08
CA LYS A 67 -5.53 -0.96 -38.34
C LYS A 67 -4.19 -0.26 -38.58
N MET A 68 -3.59 0.30 -37.52
CA MET A 68 -2.25 0.88 -37.60
C MET A 68 -1.20 -0.17 -37.96
N TRP A 69 -1.27 -1.35 -37.35
CA TRP A 69 -0.39 -2.47 -37.69
C TRP A 69 -0.53 -2.92 -39.15
N GLU A 70 -1.76 -3.05 -39.65
CA GLU A 70 -2.01 -3.38 -41.05
C GLU A 70 -1.42 -2.34 -42.01
N THR A 71 -1.48 -1.06 -41.64
CA THR A 71 -0.85 0.03 -42.41
C THR A 71 0.67 -0.12 -42.47
N VAL A 72 1.30 -0.47 -41.34
CA VAL A 72 2.75 -0.75 -41.28
C VAL A 72 3.12 -1.97 -42.12
N GLN A 73 2.33 -3.05 -42.04
CA GLN A 73 2.55 -4.24 -42.87
C GLN A 73 2.46 -3.93 -44.37
N ASN A 74 1.45 -3.15 -44.78
CA ASN A 74 1.28 -2.72 -46.16
C ASN A 74 2.45 -1.84 -46.64
N PHE A 75 2.95 -0.96 -45.77
CA PHE A 75 4.13 -0.15 -46.05
C PHE A 75 5.37 -1.03 -46.26
N VAL A 76 5.62 -1.98 -45.35
CA VAL A 76 6.76 -2.90 -45.45
C VAL A 76 6.65 -3.77 -46.71
N ALA A 77 5.48 -4.31 -47.02
CA ALA A 77 5.26 -5.13 -48.22
C ALA A 77 5.53 -4.35 -49.52
N LYS A 78 5.13 -3.07 -49.57
CA LYS A 78 5.33 -2.19 -50.73
C LYS A 78 6.80 -1.83 -50.95
N HIS A 79 7.57 -1.64 -49.87
CA HIS A 79 8.95 -1.16 -49.94
C HIS A 79 10.00 -2.28 -49.85
N HIS A 80 9.61 -3.47 -49.37
CA HIS A 80 10.46 -4.65 -49.29
C HIS A 80 9.73 -5.91 -49.80
N PRO A 81 9.35 -5.95 -51.10
CA PRO A 81 8.55 -7.04 -51.66
C PRO A 81 9.18 -8.44 -51.58
N ASN A 82 10.50 -8.54 -51.33
CA ASN A 82 11.25 -9.81 -51.26
C ASN A 82 11.63 -10.26 -49.83
N LYS A 83 10.74 -10.11 -48.85
CA LYS A 83 10.90 -10.80 -47.54
C LYS A 83 9.85 -11.87 -47.24
N ALA A 84 8.97 -12.18 -48.20
CA ALA A 84 8.31 -13.46 -48.19
C ALA A 84 9.35 -14.52 -48.59
N VAL A 85 9.54 -15.53 -47.73
CA VAL A 85 10.40 -16.72 -47.91
C VAL A 85 11.88 -16.54 -47.52
N SER A 86 12.17 -16.75 -46.25
CA SER A 86 13.05 -17.87 -45.88
C SER A 86 12.32 -18.66 -44.81
N GLU A 87 12.04 -19.90 -45.19
CA GLU A 87 11.41 -20.98 -44.42
C GLU A 87 12.33 -21.45 -43.27
#